data_AF-A0A0D3JPP0-F1
#
_entry.id   AF-A0A0D3JPP0-F1
#
_cell.length_a   1.000
_cell.length_b   1.000
_cell.length_c   1.000
_cell.angle_alpha   90.00
_cell.angle_beta   90.00
_cell.angle_gamma   90.00
#
_symmetry.space_group_name_H-M   'P 1'
#
loop_
_entity.id
_entity.type
_entity.pdbx_description
1 polymer ?
#
loop_
_entity_poly.entity_id
_entity_poly.type
_entity_poly.pdbx_seq_one_letter_code
_entity_poly.pdbx_strand_id
1 'polypeptide(L)'
;MRLLERRAALFSAVLLGAAQPPLPSRAALSGVPDTATADELAAAYAAGARADGGRGANTMIRKRAESGVQRVGSDSPVFKPGAILDGVRSADGSTVDVSFAYPKEWTVAGGPNLDVRDVRTSDSAYLLAAPLPSGQALDTLPRSFFAELLFRSDGKYGAYGGVDDFAIAESGVALLSSPSGGEQPYRRLSLRFDVLTYNQNTVRRRALVSATAAGGSVYVLVASCLGSRFKEAQPALASIQDSFRALAAPRRLRPGPEDKPA
;
A
#
# COMPACT_ATOMS: atom_id res chain seq x y z
N MET A 1 28.25 -33.54 -80.14
CA MET A 1 29.53 -33.50 -80.90
C MET A 1 29.74 -32.08 -81.40
N ARG A 2 30.95 -31.54 -81.19
CA ARG A 2 31.44 -30.18 -81.51
C ARG A 2 30.90 -29.05 -80.62
N LEU A 3 31.66 -28.05 -80.20
CA LEU A 3 33.08 -27.79 -79.91
C LEU A 3 33.08 -26.28 -79.55
N LEU A 4 33.77 -25.86 -78.48
CA LEU A 4 34.48 -24.57 -78.34
C LEU A 4 33.64 -23.25 -78.48
N GLU A 5 33.75 -22.21 -77.66
CA GLU A 5 34.97 -21.50 -77.26
C GLU A 5 34.80 -20.67 -75.98
N ARG A 6 35.95 -20.49 -75.35
CA ARG A 6 36.26 -19.67 -74.17
C ARG A 6 36.14 -18.18 -74.48
N ARG A 7 35.62 -17.38 -73.53
CA ARG A 7 36.12 -16.02 -73.28
C ARG A 7 36.13 -15.72 -71.78
N ALA A 8 37.32 -15.42 -71.30
CA ALA A 8 37.59 -14.87 -69.98
C ALA A 8 37.33 -13.35 -69.98
N ALA A 9 36.83 -12.80 -68.87
CA ALA A 9 37.08 -11.42 -68.48
C ALA A 9 36.69 -11.15 -67.02
N LEU A 10 37.71 -10.79 -66.24
CA LEU A 10 37.75 -9.85 -65.11
C LEU A 10 36.84 -10.07 -63.88
N PHE A 11 37.49 -10.54 -62.81
CA PHE A 11 37.11 -10.30 -61.42
C PHE A 11 37.33 -8.83 -61.05
N SER A 12 36.26 -8.07 -60.81
CA SER A 12 36.30 -6.84 -59.99
C SER A 12 35.90 -7.19 -58.57
N ALA A 13 36.85 -7.11 -57.65
CA ALA A 13 36.59 -7.18 -56.21
C ALA A 13 35.99 -5.85 -55.74
N VAL A 14 34.70 -5.84 -55.42
CA VAL A 14 34.04 -4.75 -54.68
C VAL A 14 34.18 -5.06 -53.19
N LEU A 15 35.02 -4.29 -52.50
CA LEU A 15 35.07 -4.26 -51.04
C LEU A 15 33.83 -3.51 -50.54
N LEU A 16 32.80 -4.23 -50.11
CA LEU A 16 31.73 -3.66 -49.29
C LEU A 16 32.30 -3.36 -47.90
N GLY A 17 32.51 -2.08 -47.62
CA GLY A 17 32.65 -1.59 -46.25
C GLY A 17 31.32 -1.79 -45.52
N ALA A 18 31.29 -2.72 -44.57
CA ALA A 18 30.17 -2.87 -43.66
C ALA A 18 30.09 -1.64 -42.75
N ALA A 19 29.17 -0.72 -43.05
CA ALA A 19 28.78 0.33 -42.12
C ALA A 19 28.13 -0.33 -40.89
N GLN A 20 28.80 -0.27 -39.74
CA GLN A 20 28.18 -0.68 -38.48
C GLN A 20 26.97 0.22 -38.21
N PRO A 21 25.78 -0.33 -37.92
CA PRO A 21 24.64 0.48 -37.55
C PRO A 21 24.97 1.27 -36.27
N PRO A 22 24.57 2.55 -36.18
CA PRO A 22 24.76 3.32 -34.96
C PRO A 22 24.07 2.60 -33.81
N LEU A 23 24.81 2.38 -32.72
CA LEU A 23 24.24 1.89 -31.47
C LEU A 23 23.09 2.83 -31.06
N PRO A 24 21.94 2.30 -30.62
CA PRO A 24 20.85 3.15 -30.14
C PRO A 24 21.38 4.02 -29.00
N SER A 25 21.29 5.34 -29.19
CA SER A 25 21.59 6.33 -28.16
C SER A 25 20.78 5.98 -26.91
N ARG A 26 21.46 5.66 -25.80
CA ARG A 26 20.83 5.51 -24.48
C ARG A 26 20.06 6.80 -24.19
N ALA A 27 18.74 6.71 -24.11
CA ALA A 27 17.93 7.83 -23.63
C ALA A 27 18.33 8.11 -22.18
N ALA A 28 18.83 9.32 -21.93
CA ALA A 28 19.20 9.75 -20.58
C ALA A 28 17.95 9.81 -19.70
N LEU A 29 18.00 9.17 -18.54
CA LEU A 29 16.99 9.33 -17.49
C LEU A 29 17.17 10.69 -16.84
N SER A 30 16.10 11.49 -16.80
CA SER A 30 16.15 12.78 -16.10
C SER A 30 16.43 12.55 -14.61
N GLY A 31 17.49 13.18 -14.09
CA GLY A 31 17.90 13.10 -12.69
C GLY A 31 18.81 11.93 -12.33
N VAL A 32 19.24 11.12 -13.31
CA VAL A 32 20.22 10.04 -13.09
C VAL A 32 21.48 10.35 -13.90
N PRO A 33 22.68 10.41 -13.28
CA PRO A 33 23.90 10.65 -14.02
C PRO A 33 24.13 9.53 -15.05
N ASP A 34 24.67 9.87 -16.22
CA ASP A 34 24.94 8.91 -17.31
C ASP A 34 25.93 7.79 -16.91
N THR A 35 26.61 7.96 -15.78
CA THR A 35 27.53 6.99 -15.17
C THR A 35 26.86 6.03 -14.19
N ALA A 36 25.54 6.11 -13.99
CA ALA A 36 24.84 5.26 -13.03
C ALA A 36 25.00 3.78 -13.37
N THR A 37 25.33 3.00 -12.35
CA THR A 37 25.38 1.54 -12.40
C THR A 37 24.00 0.95 -12.69
N ALA A 38 23.94 -0.31 -13.11
CA ALA A 38 22.67 -0.99 -13.35
C ALA A 38 21.77 -1.02 -12.10
N ASP A 39 22.37 -1.13 -10.91
CA ASP A 39 21.66 -1.13 -9.63
C ASP A 39 21.13 0.26 -9.27
N GLU A 40 21.91 1.31 -9.53
CA GLU A 40 21.46 2.70 -9.33
C GLU A 40 20.36 3.09 -10.32
N LEU A 41 20.46 2.63 -11.57
CA LEU A 41 19.40 2.77 -12.57
C LEU A 41 18.14 2.03 -12.11
N ALA A 42 18.26 0.79 -11.63
CA ALA A 42 17.13 0.02 -11.11
C ALA A 42 16.49 0.69 -9.89
N ALA A 43 17.29 1.23 -8.96
CA ALA A 43 16.83 1.99 -7.81
C ALA A 43 16.14 3.30 -8.23
N ALA A 44 16.69 4.02 -9.21
CA ALA A 44 16.08 5.23 -9.76
C ALA A 44 14.75 4.93 -10.47
N TYR A 45 14.67 3.84 -11.23
CA TYR A 45 13.41 3.37 -11.83
C TYR A 45 12.38 2.95 -10.76
N ALA A 46 12.82 2.31 -9.69
CA ALA A 46 11.97 1.98 -8.54
C ALA A 46 11.50 3.24 -7.79
N ALA A 47 12.33 4.29 -7.76
CA ALA A 47 12.02 5.61 -7.22
C ALA A 47 11.20 6.51 -8.17
N GLY A 48 10.87 6.04 -9.38
CA GLY A 48 10.00 6.75 -10.32
C GLY A 48 10.70 7.65 -11.35
N ALA A 49 12.01 7.52 -11.52
CA ALA A 49 12.74 8.20 -12.60
C ALA A 49 12.23 7.76 -13.99
N ARG A 50 12.21 8.70 -14.93
CA ARG A 50 11.63 8.53 -16.28
C ARG A 50 12.71 8.67 -17.35
N ALA A 51 12.78 7.71 -18.25
CA ALA A 51 13.32 7.96 -19.58
C ALA A 51 12.25 8.73 -20.37
N ASP A 52 12.68 9.73 -21.15
CA ASP A 52 12.01 10.24 -22.36
C ASP A 52 10.48 10.51 -22.36
N GLY A 53 9.89 10.92 -21.25
CA GLY A 53 8.49 11.39 -21.21
C GLY A 53 7.45 10.28 -21.40
N GLY A 54 7.87 9.01 -21.44
CA GLY A 54 7.00 7.84 -21.43
C GLY A 54 6.52 7.46 -20.03
N ARG A 55 5.43 6.68 -19.98
CA ARG A 55 4.98 6.04 -18.73
C ARG A 55 6.01 4.96 -18.34
N GLY A 56 6.65 5.09 -17.18
CA GLY A 56 7.66 4.11 -16.72
C GLY A 56 7.09 2.68 -16.64
N ALA A 57 7.91 1.65 -16.85
CA ALA A 57 7.45 0.26 -16.97
C ALA A 57 6.60 -0.24 -15.76
N ASN A 58 6.80 0.32 -14.57
CA ASN A 58 5.98 0.03 -13.37
C ASN A 58 4.54 0.55 -13.45
N THR A 59 4.21 1.39 -14.45
CA THR A 59 2.86 1.94 -14.66
C THR A 59 1.88 0.98 -15.35
N MET A 60 2.31 -0.22 -15.72
CA MET A 60 1.47 -1.20 -16.44
C MET A 60 0.93 -2.31 -15.54
N ILE A 61 1.44 -2.45 -14.32
CA ILE A 61 1.00 -3.50 -13.38
C ILE A 61 0.32 -2.81 -12.20
N ARG A 62 -1.00 -2.97 -12.09
CA ARG A 62 -1.73 -2.60 -10.88
C ARG A 62 -1.28 -3.52 -9.74
N LYS A 63 -0.30 -3.07 -8.95
CA LYS A 63 0.13 -3.78 -7.75
C LYS A 63 -0.99 -3.69 -6.71
N ARG A 64 -1.38 -4.84 -6.15
CA ARG A 64 -2.28 -4.88 -5.00
C ARG A 64 -1.50 -4.36 -3.79
N ALA A 65 -2.08 -3.41 -3.06
CA ALA A 65 -1.48 -2.90 -1.85
C ALA A 65 -1.46 -3.96 -0.75
N GLU A 66 -0.31 -4.12 -0.10
CA GLU A 66 -0.16 -4.95 1.09
C GLU A 66 -0.54 -4.16 2.33
N SER A 67 -1.44 -4.74 3.14
CA SER A 67 -1.89 -4.13 4.41
C SER A 67 -1.27 -4.78 5.64
N GLY A 68 -0.65 -5.96 5.51
CA GLY A 68 -0.25 -6.80 6.63
C GLY A 68 -1.40 -7.52 7.35
N VAL A 69 -2.65 -7.25 6.97
CA VAL A 69 -3.83 -7.89 7.57
C VAL A 69 -3.97 -9.33 7.06
N GLN A 70 -4.13 -10.26 7.99
CA GLN A 70 -4.38 -11.67 7.71
C GLN A 70 -5.71 -12.08 8.35
N ARG A 71 -6.77 -12.21 7.56
CA ARG A 71 -8.11 -12.55 8.05
C ARG A 71 -8.16 -14.03 8.47
N VAL A 72 -8.84 -14.34 9.57
CA VAL A 72 -8.96 -15.72 10.10
C VAL A 72 -10.12 -16.49 9.46
N GLY A 73 -11.15 -15.80 8.97
CA GLY A 73 -12.30 -16.39 8.28
C GLY A 73 -12.23 -16.26 6.74
N SER A 74 -12.81 -17.23 6.04
CA SER A 74 -13.09 -17.17 4.60
C SER A 74 -14.37 -16.39 4.28
N ASP A 75 -15.27 -16.28 5.26
CA ASP A 75 -16.52 -15.56 5.11
C ASP A 75 -16.25 -14.06 4.96
N SER A 76 -17.10 -13.38 4.20
CA SER A 76 -17.16 -11.93 4.18
C SER A 76 -17.22 -11.40 5.63
N PRO A 77 -16.52 -10.29 5.97
CA PRO A 77 -16.67 -9.63 7.27
C PRO A 77 -18.16 -9.55 7.65
N VAL A 78 -18.50 -9.62 8.94
CA VAL A 78 -19.91 -9.55 9.36
C VAL A 78 -20.43 -8.15 9.04
N PHE A 79 -20.94 -7.99 7.83
CA PHE A 79 -21.35 -6.72 7.25
C PHE A 79 -22.77 -6.41 7.72
N LYS A 80 -22.87 -5.51 8.68
CA LYS A 80 -24.00 -4.58 8.61
C LYS A 80 -23.55 -3.44 7.69
N PRO A 81 -24.36 -3.02 6.70
CA PRO A 81 -24.04 -1.83 5.92
C PRO A 81 -23.61 -0.67 6.82
N GLY A 82 -22.41 -0.15 6.61
CA GLY A 82 -21.79 0.90 7.42
C GLY A 82 -20.97 0.43 8.63
N ALA A 83 -20.66 -0.85 8.77
CA ALA A 83 -19.73 -1.34 9.78
C ALA A 83 -18.93 -2.57 9.32
N ILE A 84 -17.66 -2.62 9.73
CA ILE A 84 -16.80 -3.81 9.63
C ILE A 84 -16.66 -4.41 11.02
N LEU A 85 -16.78 -5.74 11.10
CA LEU A 85 -16.32 -6.58 12.20
C LEU A 85 -15.68 -7.83 11.60
N ASP A 86 -14.42 -8.08 11.95
CA ASP A 86 -13.67 -9.24 11.45
C ASP A 86 -12.60 -9.72 12.44
N GLY A 87 -12.21 -10.99 12.33
CA GLY A 87 -11.12 -11.58 13.08
C GLY A 87 -9.84 -11.61 12.25
N VAL A 88 -8.75 -11.05 12.79
CA VAL A 88 -7.45 -11.00 12.14
C VAL A 88 -6.39 -11.72 12.96
N ARG A 89 -5.43 -12.36 12.29
CA ARG A 89 -4.30 -13.03 12.91
C ARG A 89 -3.27 -12.00 13.34
N SER A 90 -2.84 -12.13 14.59
CA SER A 90 -1.85 -11.28 15.21
C SER A 90 -0.46 -11.92 15.19
N ALA A 91 0.58 -11.13 15.40
CA ALA A 91 1.98 -11.58 15.36
C ALA A 91 2.32 -12.64 16.42
N ASP A 92 1.63 -12.65 17.57
CA ASP A 92 1.76 -13.71 18.59
C ASP A 92 0.98 -15.00 18.26
N GLY A 93 0.33 -15.05 17.09
CA GLY A 93 -0.47 -16.17 16.61
C GLY A 93 -1.91 -16.18 17.11
N SER A 94 -2.29 -15.27 18.02
CA SER A 94 -3.66 -15.09 18.49
C SER A 94 -4.58 -14.45 17.44
N THR A 95 -5.88 -14.47 17.72
CA THR A 95 -6.88 -13.74 16.93
C THR A 95 -7.23 -12.44 17.63
N VAL A 96 -7.30 -11.36 16.87
CA VAL A 96 -7.77 -10.04 17.31
C VAL A 96 -9.05 -9.72 16.54
N ASP A 97 -10.10 -9.33 17.26
CA ASP A 97 -11.33 -8.83 16.64
C ASP A 97 -11.16 -7.34 16.34
N VAL A 98 -11.29 -6.98 15.06
CA VAL A 98 -11.19 -5.60 14.59
C VAL A 98 -12.55 -5.10 14.12
N SER A 99 -12.86 -3.85 14.44
CA SER A 99 -14.11 -3.22 14.00
C SER A 99 -13.95 -1.72 13.79
N PHE A 100 -14.76 -1.19 12.86
CA PHE A 100 -14.95 0.24 12.66
C PHE A 100 -16.23 0.50 11.87
N ALA A 101 -16.84 1.65 12.11
CA ALA A 101 -17.99 2.14 11.34
C ALA A 101 -17.52 2.94 10.13
N TYR A 102 -18.37 3.01 9.10
CA TYR A 102 -18.15 3.82 7.91
C TYR A 102 -19.50 4.29 7.32
N PRO A 103 -19.55 5.36 6.50
CA PRO A 103 -20.80 5.78 5.87
C PRO A 103 -21.38 4.65 5.00
N LYS A 104 -22.67 4.36 5.15
CA LYS A 104 -23.32 3.19 4.51
C LYS A 104 -23.19 3.15 3.00
N GLU A 105 -22.92 4.31 2.40
CA GLU A 105 -22.88 4.51 0.96
C GLU A 105 -21.51 4.14 0.39
N TRP A 106 -20.52 3.94 1.27
CA TRP A 106 -19.20 3.48 0.87
C TRP A 106 -19.23 1.98 0.60
N THR A 107 -18.49 1.58 -0.42
CA THR A 107 -18.37 0.20 -0.86
C THR A 107 -17.16 -0.45 -0.19
N VAL A 108 -17.34 -1.68 0.29
CA VAL A 108 -16.23 -2.49 0.79
C VAL A 108 -15.47 -3.08 -0.40
N ALA A 109 -14.15 -2.91 -0.44
CA ALA A 109 -13.36 -3.55 -1.48
C ALA A 109 -13.26 -5.05 -1.25
N GLY A 110 -13.37 -5.83 -2.33
CA GLY A 110 -13.11 -7.26 -2.29
C GLY A 110 -11.62 -7.55 -2.09
N GLY A 111 -11.32 -8.66 -1.41
CA GLY A 111 -9.95 -9.16 -1.21
C GLY A 111 -9.61 -9.46 0.26
N PRO A 112 -8.33 -9.66 0.56
CA PRO A 112 -7.85 -9.98 1.91
C PRO A 112 -7.71 -8.73 2.80
N ASN A 113 -7.69 -7.53 2.21
CA ASN A 113 -7.56 -6.28 2.96
C ASN A 113 -8.93 -5.83 3.48
N LEU A 114 -8.94 -5.20 4.65
CA LEU A 114 -10.12 -4.50 5.17
C LEU A 114 -10.10 -3.06 4.67
N ASP A 115 -10.82 -2.81 3.58
CA ASP A 115 -10.84 -1.56 2.82
C ASP A 115 -12.29 -1.17 2.50
N VAL A 116 -12.63 0.09 2.74
CA VAL A 116 -13.90 0.70 2.32
C VAL A 116 -13.61 1.99 1.56
N ARG A 117 -14.46 2.31 0.59
CA ARG A 117 -14.29 3.52 -0.23
C ARG A 117 -15.58 4.11 -0.76
N ASP A 118 -15.60 5.43 -0.85
CA ASP A 118 -16.53 6.15 -1.72
C ASP A 118 -15.92 6.23 -3.13
N VAL A 119 -16.55 5.54 -4.07
CA VAL A 119 -16.08 5.52 -5.47
C VAL A 119 -16.25 6.89 -6.14
N ARG A 120 -17.27 7.66 -5.76
CA ARG A 120 -17.57 8.97 -6.35
C ARG A 120 -16.52 10.00 -5.96
N THR A 121 -16.07 9.94 -4.71
CA THR A 121 -15.26 11.02 -4.15
C THR A 121 -13.81 10.61 -3.86
N SER A 122 -13.50 9.32 -3.98
CA SER A 122 -12.19 8.75 -3.64
C SER A 122 -11.79 8.90 -2.18
N ASP A 123 -12.77 9.08 -1.29
CA ASP A 123 -12.60 8.91 0.14
C ASP A 123 -12.49 7.43 0.47
N SER A 124 -11.70 7.07 1.48
CA SER A 124 -11.53 5.67 1.85
C SER A 124 -11.05 5.51 3.28
N ALA A 125 -11.39 4.36 3.87
CA ALA A 125 -10.80 3.90 5.11
C ALA A 125 -10.25 2.49 4.94
N TYR A 126 -9.10 2.20 5.52
CA TYR A 126 -8.52 0.86 5.45
C TYR A 126 -7.64 0.56 6.65
N LEU A 127 -7.52 -0.72 6.96
CA LEU A 127 -6.71 -1.22 8.06
C LEU A 127 -5.31 -1.61 7.59
N LEU A 128 -4.31 -1.25 8.37
CA LEU A 128 -2.94 -1.77 8.30
C LEU A 128 -2.64 -2.57 9.57
N ALA A 129 -1.78 -3.58 9.46
CA ALA A 129 -1.27 -4.34 10.59
C ALA A 129 0.25 -4.53 10.46
N ALA A 130 0.96 -4.40 11.57
CA ALA A 130 2.38 -4.68 11.67
C ALA A 130 2.72 -5.29 13.05
N PRO A 131 3.78 -6.09 13.16
CA PRO A 131 4.26 -6.54 14.47
C PRO A 131 4.58 -5.35 15.38
N LEU A 132 4.25 -5.46 16.66
CA LEU A 132 4.69 -4.50 17.67
C LEU A 132 6.19 -4.71 17.92
N PRO A 133 7.04 -3.67 17.77
CA PRO A 133 8.46 -3.77 18.08
C PRO A 133 8.69 -4.26 19.51
N SER A 134 9.63 -5.21 19.67
CA SER A 134 9.94 -5.81 20.97
C SER A 134 10.32 -4.74 22.00
N GLY A 135 9.73 -4.83 23.20
CA GLY A 135 9.99 -3.89 24.29
C GLY A 135 9.34 -2.51 24.14
N GLN A 136 8.54 -2.28 23.09
CA GLN A 136 7.80 -1.01 22.92
C GLN A 136 6.32 -1.17 23.24
N ALA A 137 5.74 -0.06 23.70
CA ALA A 137 4.30 0.14 23.83
C ALA A 137 3.81 1.16 22.80
N LEU A 138 2.51 1.18 22.51
CA LEU A 138 1.91 2.02 21.46
C LEU A 138 2.24 3.51 21.60
N ASP A 139 2.22 4.01 22.84
CA ASP A 139 2.51 5.38 23.22
C ASP A 139 3.99 5.74 23.05
N THR A 140 4.89 4.76 23.21
CA THR A 140 6.34 4.93 23.01
C THR A 140 6.79 4.86 21.55
N LEU A 141 5.94 4.35 20.64
CA LEU A 141 6.32 4.23 19.22
C LEU A 141 6.68 5.61 18.64
N PRO A 142 7.73 5.73 17.82
CA PRO A 142 8.03 7.00 17.16
C PRO A 142 6.97 7.32 16.11
N ARG A 143 6.79 8.60 15.79
CA ARG A 143 5.89 9.02 14.69
C ARG A 143 6.32 8.42 13.34
N SER A 144 7.62 8.20 13.14
CA SER A 144 8.18 7.59 11.93
C SER A 144 7.66 6.18 11.70
N PHE A 145 7.44 5.38 12.75
CA PHE A 145 6.85 4.04 12.64
C PHE A 145 5.54 4.05 11.84
N PHE A 146 4.66 5.01 12.14
CA PHE A 146 3.37 5.13 11.45
C PHE A 146 3.52 5.62 10.01
N ALA A 147 4.47 6.54 9.76
CA ALA A 147 4.75 7.03 8.41
C ALA A 147 5.36 5.92 7.53
N GLU A 148 6.35 5.18 8.04
CA GLU A 148 6.98 4.05 7.37
C GLU A 148 5.97 2.93 7.06
N LEU A 149 5.10 2.61 8.03
CA LEU A 149 4.02 1.64 7.82
C LEU A 149 3.02 2.11 6.75
N LEU A 150 2.67 3.39 6.73
CA LEU A 150 1.70 3.98 5.80
C LEU A 150 2.26 4.11 4.37
N PHE A 151 3.54 4.44 4.23
CA PHE A 151 4.20 4.79 2.98
C PHE A 151 5.17 3.73 2.45
N ARG A 152 5.14 2.52 3.02
CA ARG A 152 5.84 1.34 2.49
C ARG A 152 5.63 1.17 0.97
N SER A 153 6.67 0.76 0.26
CA SER A 153 6.72 0.66 -1.21
C SER A 153 5.82 -0.44 -1.82
N ASP A 154 5.27 -1.30 -0.99
CA ASP A 154 4.27 -2.33 -1.31
C ASP A 154 2.85 -1.95 -0.83
N GLY A 155 2.72 -0.84 -0.10
CA GLY A 155 1.46 -0.38 0.50
C GLY A 155 0.67 0.56 -0.39
N LYS A 156 -0.52 0.95 0.09
CA LYS A 156 -1.52 1.70 -0.70
C LYS A 156 -1.00 3.04 -1.21
N TYR A 157 -0.15 3.71 -0.44
CA TYR A 157 0.37 5.03 -0.80
C TYR A 157 1.82 5.01 -1.29
N GLY A 158 2.64 4.00 -0.99
CA GLY A 158 4.00 3.91 -1.50
C GLY A 158 4.16 3.10 -2.80
N ALA A 159 3.14 2.33 -3.22
CA ALA A 159 3.25 1.40 -4.34
C ALA A 159 3.57 2.02 -5.71
N TYR A 160 3.34 3.33 -5.88
CA TYR A 160 3.55 4.01 -7.16
C TYR A 160 4.69 5.03 -7.12
N GLY A 161 5.39 5.15 -5.99
CA GLY A 161 6.47 6.11 -5.74
C GLY A 161 6.57 6.44 -4.25
N GLY A 162 7.77 6.84 -3.82
CA GLY A 162 8.00 7.31 -2.45
C GLY A 162 7.12 8.51 -2.10
N VAL A 163 6.73 8.61 -0.83
CA VAL A 163 5.99 9.76 -0.29
C VAL A 163 6.95 10.60 0.55
N ASP A 164 7.56 11.59 -0.10
CA ASP A 164 8.59 12.42 0.52
C ASP A 164 8.01 13.67 1.21
N ASP A 165 6.92 14.25 0.68
CA ASP A 165 6.21 15.37 1.31
C ASP A 165 5.02 14.87 2.13
N PHE A 166 5.25 14.70 3.42
CA PHE A 166 4.19 14.50 4.41
C PHE A 166 4.42 15.33 5.67
N ALA A 167 3.33 15.65 6.36
CA ALA A 167 3.38 16.27 7.67
C ALA A 167 2.30 15.70 8.58
N ILE A 168 2.70 15.39 9.81
CA ILE A 168 1.78 15.02 10.90
C ILE A 168 1.40 16.31 11.61
N ALA A 169 0.18 16.78 11.39
CA ALA A 169 -0.35 18.00 11.97
C ALA A 169 -0.66 17.84 13.46
N GLU A 170 -1.22 16.69 13.84
CA GLU A 170 -1.63 16.40 15.22
C GLU A 170 -1.27 14.96 15.57
N SER A 171 -0.91 14.74 16.85
CA SER A 171 -0.62 13.42 17.41
C SER A 171 -0.99 13.43 18.88
N GLY A 172 -1.94 12.58 19.28
CA GLY A 172 -2.35 12.41 20.67
C GLY A 172 -2.62 10.95 21.01
N VAL A 173 -2.72 10.65 22.30
CA VAL A 173 -3.14 9.35 22.81
C VAL A 173 -4.47 9.54 23.53
N ALA A 174 -5.46 8.72 23.17
CA ALA A 174 -6.75 8.65 23.83
C ALA A 174 -6.87 7.29 24.52
N LEU A 175 -7.34 7.28 25.76
CA LEU A 175 -7.68 6.05 26.46
C LEU A 175 -9.16 5.77 26.23
N LEU A 176 -9.47 4.60 25.67
CA LEU A 176 -10.84 4.17 25.40
C LEU A 176 -11.17 2.96 26.26
N SER A 177 -12.36 2.95 26.86
CA SER A 177 -12.82 1.81 27.64
C SER A 177 -12.95 0.56 26.76
N SER A 178 -12.38 -0.56 27.23
CA SER A 178 -12.53 -1.85 26.58
C SER A 178 -13.83 -2.52 27.02
N PRO A 179 -14.56 -3.21 26.13
CA PRO A 179 -15.69 -4.07 26.51
C PRO A 179 -15.34 -5.16 27.53
N SER A 180 -14.07 -5.58 27.57
CA SER A 180 -13.56 -6.56 28.55
C SER A 180 -13.26 -5.97 29.93
N GLY A 181 -13.52 -4.68 30.13
CA GLY A 181 -13.03 -3.90 31.28
C GLY A 181 -11.64 -3.33 31.05
N GLY A 182 -11.35 -2.21 31.72
CA GLY A 182 -10.09 -1.47 31.59
C GLY A 182 -10.08 -0.42 30.47
N GLU A 183 -8.93 0.21 30.28
CA GLU A 183 -8.68 1.21 29.24
C GLU A 183 -7.62 0.70 28.26
N GLN A 184 -7.81 0.99 26.98
CA GLN A 184 -6.87 0.67 25.92
C GLN A 184 -6.40 1.96 25.25
N PRO A 185 -5.08 2.14 25.04
CA PRO A 185 -4.57 3.32 24.37
C PRO A 185 -4.83 3.28 22.86
N TYR A 186 -5.26 4.41 22.33
CA TYR A 186 -5.43 4.67 20.91
C TYR A 186 -4.64 5.90 20.54
N ARG A 187 -3.67 5.73 19.64
CA ARG A 187 -2.93 6.86 19.09
C ARG A 187 -3.70 7.45 17.92
N ARG A 188 -3.98 8.75 18.00
CA ARG A 188 -4.71 9.51 16.99
C ARG A 188 -3.77 10.46 16.28
N LEU A 189 -3.70 10.37 14.96
CA LEU A 189 -2.87 11.24 14.14
C LEU A 189 -3.72 11.95 13.08
N SER A 190 -3.34 13.18 12.75
CA SER A 190 -3.84 13.92 11.58
C SER A 190 -2.67 14.15 10.63
N LEU A 191 -2.80 13.73 9.38
CA LEU A 191 -1.73 13.79 8.38
C LEU A 191 -2.17 14.53 7.13
N ARG A 192 -1.22 15.21 6.50
CA ARG A 192 -1.28 15.66 5.10
C ARG A 192 -0.11 15.04 4.35
N PHE A 193 -0.33 14.59 3.12
CA PHE A 193 0.74 13.99 2.31
C PHE A 193 0.40 14.07 0.82
N ASP A 194 1.43 14.12 -0.02
CA ASP A 194 1.30 13.98 -1.46
C ASP A 194 1.63 12.55 -1.90
N VAL A 195 0.75 11.94 -2.68
CA VAL A 195 0.94 10.58 -3.17
C VAL A 195 0.91 10.51 -4.68
N LEU A 196 1.79 9.69 -5.24
CA LEU A 196 1.78 9.38 -6.66
C LEU A 196 0.71 8.32 -6.96
N THR A 197 -0.14 8.59 -7.95
CA THR A 197 -1.17 7.64 -8.37
C THR A 197 -0.64 6.69 -9.45
N TYR A 198 -1.39 5.63 -9.75
CA TYR A 198 -1.11 4.72 -10.87
C TYR A 198 -0.86 5.47 -12.20
N ASN A 199 -1.61 6.55 -12.45
CA ASN A 199 -1.47 7.40 -13.64
C ASN A 199 -0.35 8.44 -13.51
N GLN A 200 0.52 8.33 -12.50
CA GLN A 200 1.67 9.21 -12.26
C GLN A 200 1.27 10.68 -12.00
N ASN A 201 0.03 10.91 -11.56
CA ASN A 201 -0.42 12.19 -11.05
C ASN A 201 -0.17 12.27 -9.55
N THR A 202 0.42 13.38 -9.11
CA THR A 202 0.55 13.70 -7.68
C THR A 202 -0.79 14.19 -7.15
N VAL A 203 -1.25 13.58 -6.04
CA VAL A 203 -2.51 13.92 -5.40
C VAL A 203 -2.27 14.21 -3.92
N ARG A 204 -2.63 15.43 -3.49
CA ARG A 204 -2.63 15.79 -2.08
C ARG A 204 -3.79 15.10 -1.37
N ARG A 205 -3.46 14.36 -0.31
CA ARG A 205 -4.43 13.72 0.58
C ARG A 205 -4.29 14.25 2.00
N ARG A 206 -5.37 14.08 2.74
CA ARG A 206 -5.40 14.23 4.19
C ARG A 206 -5.99 12.97 4.81
N ALA A 207 -5.49 12.60 5.99
CA ALA A 207 -5.96 11.43 6.70
C ALA A 207 -6.06 11.68 8.20
N LEU A 208 -7.07 11.05 8.79
CA LEU A 208 -7.19 10.83 10.23
C LEU A 208 -6.88 9.36 10.49
N VAL A 209 -5.98 9.11 11.44
CA VAL A 209 -5.47 7.78 11.74
C VAL A 209 -5.77 7.43 13.18
N SER A 210 -6.26 6.22 13.41
CA SER A 210 -6.43 5.64 14.74
C SER A 210 -5.61 4.36 14.82
N ALA A 211 -4.72 4.26 15.78
CA ALA A 211 -3.86 3.09 15.96
C ALA A 211 -3.97 2.53 17.37
N THR A 212 -3.91 1.21 17.50
CA THR A 212 -3.84 0.54 18.80
C THR A 212 -3.03 -0.76 18.72
N ALA A 213 -2.59 -1.27 19.87
CA ALA A 213 -1.84 -2.52 19.95
C ALA A 213 -2.69 -3.62 20.60
N ALA A 214 -2.70 -4.81 19.99
CA ALA A 214 -3.36 -6.01 20.51
C ALA A 214 -2.66 -7.26 19.96
N GLY A 215 -2.58 -8.35 20.75
CA GLY A 215 -1.99 -9.63 20.30
C GLY A 215 -0.54 -9.53 19.76
N GLY A 216 0.28 -8.62 20.29
CA GLY A 216 1.64 -8.39 19.78
C GLY A 216 1.71 -7.72 18.40
N SER A 217 0.62 -7.14 17.90
CA SER A 217 0.59 -6.34 16.67
C SER A 217 0.03 -4.94 16.91
N VAL A 218 0.43 -4.01 16.05
CA VAL A 218 -0.14 -2.67 15.94
C VAL A 218 -1.10 -2.66 14.76
N TYR A 219 -2.34 -2.27 15.02
CA TYR A 219 -3.38 -2.09 14.03
C TYR A 219 -3.61 -0.61 13.81
N VAL A 220 -3.59 -0.18 12.54
CA VAL A 220 -3.68 1.24 12.16
C VAL A 220 -4.82 1.41 11.17
N LEU A 221 -5.92 2.01 11.61
CA LEU A 221 -7.01 2.44 10.73
C LEU A 221 -6.68 3.80 10.14
N VAL A 222 -6.71 3.88 8.81
CA VAL A 222 -6.42 5.10 8.05
C VAL A 222 -7.68 5.55 7.34
N ALA A 223 -8.33 6.61 7.81
CA ALA A 223 -9.45 7.25 7.13
C ALA A 223 -8.95 8.49 6.36
N SER A 224 -9.18 8.55 5.05
CA SER A 224 -8.55 9.54 4.17
C SER A 224 -9.47 10.09 3.10
N CYS A 225 -9.16 11.29 2.65
CA CYS A 225 -9.83 11.97 1.54
C CYS A 225 -8.82 12.75 0.68
N LEU A 226 -9.32 13.35 -0.40
CA LEU A 226 -8.59 14.38 -1.13
C LEU A 226 -8.40 15.63 -0.26
N GLY A 227 -7.25 16.28 -0.38
CA GLY A 227 -6.92 17.47 0.41
C GLY A 227 -7.94 18.62 0.24
N SER A 228 -8.42 18.82 -0.98
CA SER A 228 -9.44 19.84 -1.31
C SER A 228 -10.79 19.61 -0.63
N ARG A 229 -11.12 18.35 -0.30
CA ARG A 229 -12.39 17.96 0.31
C ARG A 229 -12.32 17.77 1.82
N PHE A 230 -11.16 17.96 2.43
CA PHE A 230 -10.97 17.60 3.84
C PHE A 230 -11.98 18.28 4.76
N LYS A 231 -12.31 19.55 4.57
CA LYS A 231 -13.29 20.25 5.41
C LYS A 231 -14.69 19.59 5.37
N GLU A 232 -15.09 19.10 4.20
CA GLU A 232 -16.39 18.41 3.99
C GLU A 232 -16.33 16.98 4.54
N ALA A 233 -15.25 16.25 4.28
CA ALA A 233 -15.10 14.85 4.66
C ALA A 233 -14.75 14.65 6.15
N GLN A 234 -14.17 15.66 6.81
CA GLN A 234 -13.62 15.56 8.16
C GLN A 234 -14.58 14.96 9.19
N PRO A 235 -15.88 15.34 9.25
CA PRO A 235 -16.81 14.71 10.21
C PRO A 235 -16.95 13.20 10.00
N ALA A 236 -17.04 12.74 8.75
CA ALA A 236 -17.13 11.31 8.45
C ALA A 236 -15.82 10.60 8.78
N LEU A 237 -14.65 11.18 8.44
CA LEU A 237 -13.35 10.61 8.77
C LEU A 237 -13.14 10.52 10.29
N ALA A 238 -13.57 11.53 11.05
CA ALA A 238 -13.48 11.53 12.50
C ALA A 238 -14.37 10.45 13.13
N SER A 239 -15.61 10.29 12.64
CA SER A 239 -16.50 9.22 13.08
C SER A 239 -15.89 7.82 12.83
N ILE A 240 -15.26 7.61 11.68
CA ILE A 240 -14.53 6.37 11.37
C ILE A 240 -13.38 6.18 12.39
N GLN A 241 -12.54 7.20 12.59
CA GLN A 241 -11.40 7.19 13.52
C GLN A 241 -11.84 6.85 14.97
N ASP A 242 -12.95 7.45 15.42
CA ASP A 242 -13.50 7.29 16.78
C ASP A 242 -14.12 5.91 17.01
N SER A 243 -14.70 5.33 15.97
CA SER A 243 -15.34 4.01 16.04
C SER A 243 -14.37 2.83 16.05
N PHE A 244 -13.10 3.05 15.69
CA PHE A 244 -12.12 1.99 15.52
C PHE A 244 -11.86 1.24 16.83
N ARG A 245 -11.94 -0.09 16.79
CA ARG A 245 -11.53 -0.98 17.89
C ARG A 245 -10.73 -2.16 17.34
N ALA A 246 -9.69 -2.56 18.08
CA ALA A 246 -8.99 -3.83 17.88
C ALA A 246 -8.76 -4.47 19.25
N LEU A 247 -9.43 -5.59 19.51
CA LEU A 247 -9.47 -6.23 20.82
C LEU A 247 -8.95 -7.65 20.70
N ALA A 248 -8.10 -8.09 21.64
CA ALA A 248 -7.71 -9.49 21.70
C ALA A 248 -8.99 -10.34 21.85
N ALA A 249 -9.21 -11.28 20.93
CA ALA A 249 -10.39 -12.12 20.99
C ALA A 249 -10.30 -12.99 22.26
N PRO A 250 -11.40 -13.18 23.01
CA PRO A 250 -11.40 -14.15 24.10
C PRO A 250 -10.97 -15.49 23.52
N ARG A 251 -10.02 -16.16 24.18
CA ARG A 251 -9.46 -17.43 23.73
C ARG A 251 -10.61 -18.39 23.46
N ARG A 252 -10.99 -18.58 22.19
CA ARG A 252 -12.03 -19.56 21.84
C ARG A 252 -11.45 -20.91 22.21
N LEU A 253 -11.99 -21.54 23.26
CA LEU A 253 -11.72 -22.94 23.53
C LEU A 253 -12.04 -23.68 22.24
N ARG A 254 -11.03 -24.34 21.67
CA ARG A 254 -11.19 -25.18 20.50
C ARG A 254 -12.30 -26.18 20.86
N PRO A 255 -13.43 -26.24 20.14
CA PRO A 255 -14.38 -27.32 20.38
C PRO A 255 -13.60 -28.63 20.20
N GLY A 256 -13.60 -29.44 21.25
CA GLY A 256 -12.99 -30.77 21.20
C GLY A 256 -13.69 -31.61 20.13
N PRO A 257 -13.02 -32.65 19.59
CA PRO A 257 -13.54 -33.45 18.49
C PRO A 257 -14.79 -34.31 18.79
N GLU A 258 -15.63 -33.98 19.78
CA GLU A 258 -16.63 -34.91 20.33
C GLU A 258 -18.11 -34.49 20.35
N ASP A 259 -18.53 -33.38 19.73
CA ASP A 259 -19.98 -33.13 19.56
C ASP A 259 -20.44 -33.41 18.12
N LYS A 260 -20.60 -34.70 17.82
CA LYS A 260 -21.56 -35.15 16.80
C LYS A 260 -22.84 -35.57 17.54
N PRO A 261 -23.99 -34.91 17.32
CA PRO A 261 -25.26 -35.42 17.82
C PRO A 261 -25.56 -36.77 17.17
N ALA A 262 -26.01 -37.71 18.01
CA ALA A 262 -26.46 -39.04 17.64
C ALA A 262 -27.71 -39.01 16.75
#